data_AF-A0A953TGT8-F1
#
_entry.id   AF-A0A953TGT8-F1
#
_cell.length_a   1.000
_cell.length_b   1.000
_cell.length_c   1.000
_cell.angle_alpha   90.00
_cell.angle_beta   90.00
_cell.angle_gamma   90.00
#
_symmetry.space_group_name_H-M   'P 1'
#
loop_
_entity.id
_entity.type
_entity.pdbx_description
1 polymer ?
#
loop_
_entity_poly.entity_id
_entity_poly.type
_entity_poly.pdbx_seq_one_letter_code
_entity_poly.pdbx_strand_id
1 'polypeptide(L)'
;MRFLFVGAGAVGAYMGARMSHAGFDVILHARGPHLRAMQENGVRVIGAGEDFTARPKAVSDLAEAGPVDVVFLCVKAHGVPALAPQLAPVLGPDTVVVSTQNGIPWWYFQGLEGPFAGTRLERVDP
;
A
#
# COMPACT_ATOMS: atom_id res chain seq x y z
N MET A 1 -1.84 -10.78 -11.98
CA MET A 1 -1.06 -9.89 -11.11
C MET A 1 -1.78 -9.74 -9.79
N ARG A 2 -1.05 -9.78 -8.68
CA ARG A 2 -1.52 -9.61 -7.31
C ARG A 2 -1.01 -8.29 -6.76
N PHE A 3 -1.93 -7.50 -6.22
CA PHE A 3 -1.68 -6.16 -5.71
C PHE A 3 -1.90 -6.11 -4.20
N LEU A 4 -0.93 -5.58 -3.46
CA LEU A 4 -1.02 -5.39 -2.02
C LEU A 4 -1.05 -3.90 -1.69
N PHE A 5 -2.04 -3.46 -0.92
CA PHE A 5 -2.10 -2.11 -0.37
C PHE A 5 -1.72 -2.13 1.11
N VAL A 6 -0.51 -1.66 1.40
CA VAL A 6 0.02 -1.63 2.76
C VAL A 6 -0.44 -0.37 3.47
N GLY A 7 -1.44 -0.53 4.33
CA GLY A 7 -2.13 0.58 4.99
C GLY A 7 -3.43 0.92 4.28
N ALA A 8 -4.48 0.14 4.51
CA ALA A 8 -5.82 0.41 4.00
C ALA A 8 -6.52 1.51 4.81
N GLY A 9 -5.95 2.72 4.79
CA GLY A 9 -6.65 3.96 5.16
C GLY A 9 -7.39 4.55 3.96
N ALA A 10 -7.61 5.86 3.93
CA ALA A 10 -8.36 6.51 2.86
C ALA A 10 -7.87 6.15 1.44
N VAL A 11 -6.57 6.34 1.16
CA VAL A 11 -5.98 6.07 -0.17
C VAL A 11 -5.97 4.57 -0.48
N GLY A 12 -5.38 3.76 0.41
CA GLY A 12 -5.20 2.33 0.18
C GLY A 12 -6.51 1.55 0.10
N ALA A 13 -7.48 1.85 0.98
CA ALA A 13 -8.78 1.20 0.93
C ALA A 13 -9.57 1.61 -0.31
N TYR A 14 -9.53 2.89 -0.70
CA TYR A 14 -10.21 3.37 -1.90
C TYR A 14 -9.64 2.75 -3.18
N MET A 15 -8.34 2.87 -3.41
CA MET A 15 -7.68 2.30 -4.59
C MET A 15 -7.83 0.78 -4.65
N GLY A 16 -7.58 0.10 -3.53
CA GLY A 16 -7.70 -1.36 -3.48
C GLY A 16 -9.13 -1.85 -3.64
N ALA A 17 -10.13 -1.16 -3.08
CA ALA A 17 -11.54 -1.49 -3.33
C ALA A 17 -11.94 -1.27 -4.79
N ARG A 18 -11.50 -0.16 -5.41
CA ARG A 18 -11.75 0.11 -6.84
C ARG A 18 -11.12 -0.95 -7.74
N MET A 19 -9.89 -1.36 -7.47
CA MET A 19 -9.22 -2.42 -8.24
C MET A 19 -9.87 -3.79 -8.01
N SER A 20 -10.21 -4.12 -6.77
CA SER A 20 -10.94 -5.37 -6.47
C SER A 20 -12.30 -5.41 -7.16
N HIS A 21 -13.02 -4.28 -7.18
CA HIS A 21 -14.30 -4.16 -7.87
C HIS A 21 -14.16 -4.31 -9.40
N ALA A 22 -13.03 -3.91 -9.96
CA ALA A 22 -12.68 -4.14 -11.37
C ALA A 22 -12.18 -5.57 -11.68
N GLY A 23 -12.13 -6.47 -10.69
CA GLY A 23 -11.77 -7.89 -10.87
C GLY A 23 -10.29 -8.21 -10.70
N PHE A 24 -9.45 -7.28 -10.21
CA PHE A 24 -8.05 -7.57 -9.91
C PHE A 24 -7.89 -8.35 -8.60
N ASP A 25 -6.82 -9.17 -8.51
CA ASP A 25 -6.43 -9.86 -7.28
C ASP A 25 -5.78 -8.86 -6.31
N VAL A 26 -6.55 -8.45 -5.29
CA VAL A 26 -6.18 -7.39 -4.34
C VAL A 26 -6.17 -7.91 -2.92
N ILE A 27 -5.10 -7.56 -2.20
CA ILE A 27 -4.95 -7.75 -0.76
C ILE A 27 -4.84 -6.39 -0.09
N LEU A 28 -5.58 -6.20 1.00
CA LEU A 28 -5.50 -5.04 1.87
C LEU A 28 -4.80 -5.40 3.17
N HIS A 29 -3.80 -4.63 3.57
CA HIS A 29 -3.21 -4.72 4.90
C HIS A 29 -3.80 -3.63 5.82
N ALA A 30 -4.50 -4.07 6.86
CA ALA A 30 -5.15 -3.24 7.87
C ALA A 30 -4.99 -3.87 9.26
N ARG A 31 -5.33 -3.13 10.33
CA ARG A 31 -5.23 -3.64 11.70
C ARG A 31 -6.43 -3.23 12.54
N GLY A 32 -6.62 -3.94 13.66
CA GLY A 32 -7.57 -3.56 14.70
C GLY A 32 -9.03 -3.54 14.22
N PRO A 33 -9.86 -2.62 14.74
CA PRO A 33 -11.29 -2.55 14.38
C PRO A 33 -11.55 -2.38 12.88
N HIS A 34 -10.66 -1.67 12.16
CA HIS A 34 -10.86 -1.44 10.73
C HIS A 34 -10.71 -2.72 9.92
N LEU A 35 -9.72 -3.56 10.24
CA LEU A 35 -9.54 -4.87 9.61
C LEU A 35 -10.79 -5.75 9.81
N ARG A 36 -11.29 -5.84 11.05
CA ARG A 36 -12.49 -6.65 11.35
C ARG A 36 -13.69 -6.18 10.53
N ALA A 37 -13.91 -4.86 10.49
CA ALA A 37 -15.00 -4.30 9.69
C ALA A 37 -14.86 -4.62 8.20
N MET A 38 -13.65 -4.59 7.63
CA MET A 38 -13.39 -4.98 6.24
C MET A 38 -13.66 -6.47 5.99
N GLN A 39 -13.26 -7.34 6.91
CA GLN A 39 -13.46 -8.80 6.78
C GLN A 39 -14.94 -9.17 6.86
N GLU A 40 -15.69 -8.54 7.77
CA GLU A 40 -17.13 -8.79 7.95
C GLU A 40 -17.95 -8.17 6.80
N ASN A 41 -17.73 -6.89 6.51
CA ASN A 41 -18.64 -6.08 5.69
C ASN A 41 -18.11 -5.80 4.28
N GLY A 42 -16.84 -6.06 4.02
CA GLY A 42 -16.14 -5.56 2.84
C GLY A 42 -15.75 -4.09 2.98
N VAL A 43 -15.22 -3.53 1.90
CA VAL A 43 -14.90 -2.10 1.76
C VAL A 43 -16.00 -1.45 0.95
N ARG A 44 -16.85 -0.67 1.63
CA ARG A 44 -17.84 0.17 0.99
C ARG A 44 -17.20 1.48 0.54
N VAL A 45 -17.35 1.81 -0.74
CA VAL A 45 -16.95 3.09 -1.31
C VAL A 45 -18.22 3.86 -1.65
N ILE A 46 -18.29 5.08 -1.11
CA ILE A 46 -19.38 6.04 -1.35
C ILE A 46 -18.77 7.21 -2.11
N GLY A 47 -19.33 7.58 -3.26
CA GLY A 47 -18.73 8.61 -4.10
C GLY A 47 -19.71 9.23 -5.09
N ALA A 48 -19.24 10.21 -5.86
CA ALA A 48 -20.07 10.94 -6.82
C ALA A 48 -20.59 10.11 -8.01
N GLY A 49 -20.09 8.88 -8.15
CA GLY A 49 -20.57 7.90 -9.13
C GLY A 49 -21.48 6.87 -8.48
N GLU A 50 -21.15 5.60 -8.66
CA GLU A 50 -21.87 4.49 -8.04
C GLU A 50 -21.27 4.13 -6.67
N ASP A 51 -22.15 3.93 -5.70
CA ASP A 51 -21.85 3.27 -4.43
C ASP A 51 -21.62 1.77 -4.67
N PHE A 52 -20.50 1.25 -4.20
CA PHE A 52 -20.24 -0.19 -4.30
C PHE A 52 -19.54 -0.73 -3.05
N THR A 53 -19.62 -2.04 -2.88
CA THR A 53 -18.88 -2.77 -1.85
C THR A 53 -17.99 -3.81 -2.49
N ALA A 54 -16.68 -3.69 -2.30
CA ALA A 54 -15.70 -4.69 -2.71
C ALA A 54 -15.33 -5.59 -1.52
N ARG A 55 -14.95 -6.84 -1.78
CA ARG A 55 -14.54 -7.80 -0.74
C ARG A 55 -13.14 -8.39 -1.03
N PRO A 56 -12.09 -7.55 -1.10
CA PRO A 56 -10.73 -8.05 -1.23
C PRO A 56 -10.31 -8.83 0.03
N LYS A 57 -9.31 -9.69 -0.10
CA LYS A 57 -8.68 -10.32 1.06
C LYS A 57 -8.08 -9.22 1.94
N ALA A 58 -8.37 -9.25 3.25
CA ALA A 58 -7.82 -8.29 4.20
C ALA A 58 -7.04 -9.03 5.30
N VAL A 59 -5.81 -8.61 5.55
CA VAL A 59 -4.86 -9.26 6.47
C VAL A 59 -4.25 -8.27 7.45
N SER A 60 -3.87 -8.74 8.64
CA SER A 60 -3.04 -7.99 9.59
C SER A 60 -1.56 -8.36 9.49
N ASP A 61 -1.25 -9.61 9.16
CA ASP A 61 0.12 -10.07 8.98
C ASP A 61 0.44 -10.14 7.49
N LEU A 62 1.54 -9.51 7.10
CA LEU A 62 2.01 -9.50 5.71
C LEU A 62 2.46 -10.89 5.25
N ALA A 63 2.86 -11.77 6.15
CA ALA A 63 3.16 -13.17 5.82
C ALA A 63 1.92 -13.90 5.26
N GLU A 64 0.70 -13.52 5.66
CA GLU A 64 -0.53 -14.11 5.13
C GLU A 64 -0.80 -13.71 3.67
N ALA A 65 -0.21 -12.61 3.19
CA ALA A 65 -0.34 -12.17 1.81
C ALA A 65 0.56 -12.99 0.86
N GLY A 66 1.74 -13.39 1.34
CA GLY A 66 2.81 -13.98 0.52
C GLY A 66 3.36 -13.00 -0.53
N PRO A 67 4.27 -13.46 -1.41
CA PRO A 67 4.82 -12.63 -2.48
C PRO A 67 3.73 -12.05 -3.40
N VAL A 68 3.89 -10.80 -3.78
CA VAL A 68 2.97 -10.09 -4.67
C VAL A 68 3.72 -9.40 -5.81
N ASP A 69 3.03 -9.06 -6.89
CA ASP A 69 3.64 -8.38 -8.03
C ASP A 69 3.84 -6.88 -7.75
N VAL A 70 2.90 -6.26 -7.03
CA VAL A 70 2.95 -4.82 -6.72
C VAL A 70 2.56 -4.55 -5.28
N VAL A 71 3.39 -3.77 -4.57
CA VAL A 71 3.15 -3.29 -3.21
C VAL A 71 2.95 -1.78 -3.24
N PHE A 72 1.76 -1.31 -2.87
CA PHE A 72 1.49 0.12 -2.66
C PHE A 72 1.71 0.50 -1.19
N LEU A 73 2.63 1.43 -0.93
CA LEU A 73 2.86 2.01 0.39
C LEU A 73 1.86 3.14 0.65
N CYS A 74 0.78 2.82 1.36
CA CYS A 74 -0.33 3.73 1.63
C CYS A 74 -0.35 4.28 3.07
N VAL A 75 0.69 3.98 3.86
CA VAL A 75 0.88 4.54 5.21
C VAL A 75 1.36 5.98 5.14
N LYS A 76 1.28 6.73 6.25
CA LYS A 76 1.94 8.03 6.38
C LYS A 76 3.46 7.86 6.35
N ALA A 77 4.21 8.85 5.85
CA ALA A 77 5.67 8.78 5.68
C ALA A 77 6.44 8.32 6.95
N HIS A 78 6.07 8.84 8.12
CA HIS A 78 6.68 8.46 9.40
C HIS A 78 6.44 7.00 9.81
N GLY A 79 5.47 6.31 9.19
CA GLY A 79 5.19 4.89 9.44
C GLY A 79 6.08 3.94 8.64
N VAL A 80 6.75 4.42 7.58
CA VAL A 80 7.55 3.56 6.69
C VAL A 80 8.74 2.91 7.39
N PRO A 81 9.53 3.61 8.23
CA PRO A 81 10.69 2.98 8.88
C PRO A 81 10.32 1.74 9.71
N ALA A 82 9.19 1.78 10.41
CA ALA A 82 8.69 0.64 11.19
C ALA A 82 8.09 -0.46 10.30
N LEU A 83 7.54 -0.09 9.14
CA LEU A 83 6.91 -1.00 8.20
C LEU A 83 7.93 -1.76 7.33
N ALA A 84 9.01 -1.10 6.89
CA ALA A 84 9.92 -1.64 5.89
C ALA A 84 10.47 -3.04 6.22
N PRO A 85 10.89 -3.36 7.46
CA PRO A 85 11.36 -4.70 7.81
C PRO A 85 10.28 -5.79 7.67
N GLN A 86 9.00 -5.41 7.78
CA GLN A 86 7.86 -6.33 7.71
C GLN A 86 7.46 -6.67 6.28
N LEU A 87 7.99 -5.96 5.28
CA LEU A 87 7.67 -6.20 3.86
C LEU A 87 8.36 -7.44 3.30
N ALA A 88 9.40 -7.98 3.96
CA ALA A 88 10.17 -9.10 3.43
C ALA A 88 9.34 -10.29 2.91
N PRO A 89 8.25 -10.74 3.59
CA PRO A 89 7.45 -11.88 3.12
C PRO A 89 6.66 -11.62 1.82
N VAL A 90 6.48 -10.35 1.43
CA VAL A 90 5.66 -9.95 0.28
C VAL A 90 6.49 -9.53 -0.93
N LEU A 91 7.82 -9.45 -0.77
CA LEU A 91 8.76 -9.06 -1.82
C LEU A 91 9.38 -10.28 -2.49
N GLY A 92 9.19 -10.38 -3.80
CA GLY A 92 9.94 -11.24 -4.71
C GLY A 92 10.95 -10.44 -5.54
N PRO A 93 11.74 -11.11 -6.40
CA PRO A 93 12.77 -10.46 -7.23
C PRO A 93 12.20 -9.41 -8.19
N ASP A 94 10.95 -9.60 -8.64
CA ASP A 94 10.29 -8.74 -9.62
C ASP A 94 9.20 -7.85 -9.00
N THR A 95 9.08 -7.84 -7.67
CA THR A 95 8.03 -7.05 -7.00
C THR A 95 8.29 -5.56 -7.14
N VAL A 96 7.30 -4.83 -7.63
CA VAL A 96 7.33 -3.38 -7.75
C VAL A 96 6.78 -2.74 -6.48
N VAL A 97 7.53 -1.81 -5.88
CA VAL A 97 7.07 -1.01 -4.74
C VAL A 97 6.70 0.39 -5.21
N VAL A 98 5.44 0.76 -5.03
CA VAL A 98 4.88 2.07 -5.39
C VAL A 98 4.62 2.87 -4.12
N SER A 99 5.24 4.05 -4.01
CA SER A 99 4.92 4.99 -2.94
C SER A 99 3.74 5.87 -3.35
N THR A 100 2.67 5.89 -2.55
CA THR A 100 1.52 6.79 -2.74
C THR A 100 1.46 7.85 -1.65
N GLN A 101 2.61 8.18 -1.08
CA GLN A 101 2.74 9.08 0.05
C GLN A 101 2.94 10.51 -0.45
N ASN A 102 2.36 11.48 0.26
CA ASN A 102 2.66 12.88 0.01
C ASN A 102 4.10 13.19 0.43
N GLY A 103 4.75 14.11 -0.31
CA GLY A 103 6.11 14.56 -0.05
C GLY A 103 7.17 13.75 -0.81
N ILE A 104 8.44 14.01 -0.48
CA ILE A 104 9.58 13.34 -1.10
C ILE A 104 10.15 12.32 -0.09
N PRO A 105 10.22 11.01 -0.42
CA PRO A 105 10.77 10.01 0.48
C PRO A 105 12.30 10.13 0.59
N TRP A 106 12.89 9.61 1.68
CA TRP A 106 14.34 9.68 1.88
C TRP A 106 15.13 8.97 0.78
N TRP A 107 14.50 8.01 0.08
CA TRP A 107 15.09 7.21 -0.99
C TRP A 107 14.78 7.74 -2.41
N TYR A 108 14.26 8.97 -2.55
CA TYR A 108 13.79 9.49 -3.83
C TYR A 108 14.83 9.41 -4.96
N PHE A 109 16.10 9.69 -4.66
CA PHE A 109 17.18 9.65 -5.67
C PHE A 109 17.83 8.28 -5.84
N GLN A 110 17.32 7.24 -5.19
CA GLN A 110 17.83 5.88 -5.35
C GLN A 110 17.56 5.40 -6.78
N GLY A 111 18.61 5.06 -7.52
CA GLY A 111 18.50 4.58 -8.90
C GLY A 111 18.18 5.65 -9.94
N LEU A 112 18.08 6.93 -9.54
CA LEU A 112 17.99 8.04 -10.49
C LEU A 112 19.39 8.48 -10.95
N GLU A 113 19.48 8.89 -12.21
CA GLU A 113 20.69 9.52 -12.76
C GLU A 113 20.76 11.02 -12.41
N GLY A 114 21.95 11.61 -12.50
CA GLY A 114 22.17 13.05 -12.32
C GLY A 114 22.89 13.45 -11.03
N PRO A 115 22.95 14.76 -10.71
CA PRO A 115 23.81 15.28 -9.64
C PRO A 115 23.42 14.83 -8.23
N PHE A 116 22.20 14.34 -8.04
CA PHE A 116 21.71 13.85 -6.75
C PHE A 116 21.62 12.33 -6.69
N ALA A 117 22.14 11.60 -7.70
CA ALA A 117 22.07 10.14 -7.77
C ALA A 117 22.51 9.47 -6.46
N GLY A 118 21.66 8.60 -5.92
CA GLY A 118 21.91 7.88 -4.67
C GLY A 118 21.86 8.72 -3.39
N THR A 119 21.55 10.02 -3.47
CA THR A 119 21.45 10.89 -2.29
C THR A 119 20.27 10.48 -1.42
N ARG A 120 20.52 10.33 -0.12
CA ARG A 120 19.47 10.14 0.88
C ARG A 120 19.08 11.48 1.48
N LEU A 121 17.80 11.82 1.46
CA LEU A 121 17.30 13.03 2.10
C LEU A 121 17.16 12.80 3.61
N GLU A 122 17.81 13.64 4.42
CA GLU A 122 17.68 13.61 5.88
C GLU A 122 16.40 14.34 6.34
N ARG A 123 16.07 15.44 5.67
CA ARG A 123 14.88 16.25 5.89
C ARG A 123 14.37 16.80 4.56
N VAL A 124 13.06 16.86 4.41
CA VAL A 124 12.40 17.55 3.31
C VAL A 124 11.49 18.56 3.98
N ASP A 125 12.08 19.70 4.24
CA ASP A 125 11.46 20.87 4.84
C ASP A 125 12.16 22.06 4.16
N PRO A 126 11.76 23.31 4.39
CA PRO A 126 12.75 24.36 4.50
C PRO A 126 13.79 24.01 5.59
#